data_AF-A0A1F4QWE0-F1
#
_entry.id   AF-A0A1F4QWE0-F1
#
_cell.length_a   1.000
_cell.length_b   1.000
_cell.length_c   1.000
_cell.angle_alpha   90.00
_cell.angle_beta   90.00
_cell.angle_gamma   90.00
#
_symmetry.space_group_name_H-M   'P 1'
#
loop_
_entity.id
_entity.type
_entity.pdbx_description
1 polymer ?
#
loop_
_entity_poly.entity_id
_entity_poly.type
_entity_poly.pdbx_seq_one_letter_code
_entity_poly.pdbx_strand_id
1 'polypeptide(L)'
;MPANLTPQYLEADRRFKAAKTIEEKVAALEEMLSLIPKHKGTEHLQGDLKRRLAKLRAEAEQARRRRGGFSTSVDREGAGQVVLVGPPNAGKSSLVACLTKAQSEVGDYPFTTRRPIAGMMQFVNIQIQLVDLPAVSDEYMEPWVPSLVRPADLALLIADLASPSVLEDLEKVIAILDRRKVALVSPGSPPPPTGWAHVPTLLLANKADTASAETVLEILRSEYRSRFPVHAVSAQTGRGLEPLRRTIYDGLCIVRVYSKPPGKEPSMQSPVVLPRGSTIVEMAAAIHKDFARQLKYARVWGGTKFSGQRVQQDYVVQEGDVIELHI
;
A
#
# COMPACT_ATOMS: atom_id res chain seq x y z
N MET A 1 -37.64 -22.03 -33.51
CA MET A 1 -37.21 -21.39 -34.75
C MET A 1 -35.68 -21.35 -34.75
N PRO A 2 -34.99 -21.76 -35.83
CA PRO A 2 -33.54 -21.62 -35.88
C PRO A 2 -33.19 -20.14 -35.73
N ALA A 3 -32.28 -19.82 -34.80
CA ALA A 3 -31.80 -18.45 -34.62
C ALA A 3 -31.05 -18.04 -35.89
N ASN A 4 -31.42 -16.91 -36.49
CA ASN A 4 -30.70 -16.36 -37.64
C ASN A 4 -29.40 -15.72 -37.14
N LEU A 5 -28.33 -16.51 -37.12
CA LEU A 5 -27.02 -16.08 -36.65
C LEU A 5 -26.32 -15.23 -37.71
N THR A 6 -25.73 -14.11 -37.31
CA THR A 6 -25.06 -13.19 -38.23
C THR A 6 -23.77 -13.82 -38.79
N PRO A 7 -23.32 -13.43 -40.01
CA PRO A 7 -22.01 -13.84 -40.53
C PRO A 7 -20.86 -13.57 -39.56
N GLN A 8 -20.92 -12.45 -38.84
CA GLN A 8 -19.96 -12.06 -37.81
C GLN A 8 -19.93 -13.04 -36.63
N TYR A 9 -21.09 -13.56 -36.21
CA TYR A 9 -21.15 -14.60 -35.18
C TYR A 9 -20.46 -15.89 -35.63
N LEU A 10 -20.65 -16.28 -36.90
CA LEU A 10 -20.02 -17.48 -37.47
C LEU A 10 -18.50 -17.34 -37.58
N GLU A 11 -17.99 -16.13 -37.84
CA GLU A 11 -16.56 -15.83 -37.81
C GLU A 11 -15.98 -15.89 -36.39
N ALA A 12 -16.70 -15.37 -35.39
CA ALA A 12 -16.31 -15.48 -33.99
C ALA A 12 -16.31 -16.95 -33.52
N ASP A 13 -17.29 -17.76 -33.94
CA ASP A 13 -17.33 -19.21 -33.67
C ASP A 13 -16.15 -19.96 -34.32
N ARG A 14 -15.78 -19.61 -35.57
CA ARG A 14 -14.59 -20.16 -36.23
C ARG A 14 -13.31 -19.81 -35.47
N ARG A 15 -13.19 -18.57 -35.00
CA ARG A 15 -12.04 -18.14 -34.17
C ARG A 15 -11.99 -18.89 -32.84
N PHE A 16 -13.13 -19.09 -32.18
CA PHE A 16 -13.21 -19.90 -30.97
C PHE A 16 -12.73 -21.34 -31.20
N LYS A 17 -13.12 -21.96 -32.33
CA LYS A 17 -12.69 -23.32 -32.70
C LYS A 17 -11.22 -23.41 -33.08
N ALA A 18 -10.66 -22.38 -33.71
CA ALA A 18 -9.26 -22.32 -34.12
C ALA A 18 -8.29 -21.90 -33.00
N ALA A 19 -8.81 -21.27 -31.94
CA ALA A 19 -8.03 -20.73 -30.83
C ALA A 19 -7.22 -21.82 -30.11
N LYS A 20 -5.92 -21.56 -29.93
CA LYS A 20 -4.97 -22.48 -29.29
C LYS A 20 -4.73 -22.12 -27.83
N THR A 21 -4.91 -20.84 -27.47
CA THR A 21 -4.72 -20.37 -26.09
C THR A 21 -6.06 -20.20 -25.37
N ILE A 22 -6.02 -20.20 -24.03
CA ILE A 22 -7.22 -19.96 -23.22
C ILE A 22 -7.71 -18.50 -23.40
N GLU A 23 -6.77 -17.56 -23.55
CA GLU A 23 -7.04 -16.13 -23.74
C GLU A 23 -7.78 -15.87 -25.07
N GLU A 24 -7.32 -16.49 -26.17
CA GLU A 24 -8.00 -16.43 -27.48
C GLU A 24 -9.42 -17.01 -27.41
N LYS A 25 -9.61 -18.11 -26.65
CA LYS A 25 -10.93 -18.73 -26.46
C LYS A 25 -11.88 -17.84 -25.65
N VAL A 26 -11.37 -17.16 -24.62
CA VAL A 26 -12.16 -16.22 -23.81
C VAL A 26 -12.60 -15.02 -24.65
N ALA A 27 -11.68 -14.41 -25.40
CA ALA A 27 -11.99 -13.28 -26.28
C ALA A 27 -13.03 -13.63 -27.34
N ALA A 28 -12.90 -14.81 -27.98
CA ALA A 28 -13.86 -15.26 -28.99
C ALA A 28 -15.26 -15.52 -28.39
N LEU A 29 -15.36 -16.07 -27.17
CA LEU A 29 -16.65 -16.28 -26.50
C LEU A 29 -17.33 -14.97 -26.07
N GLU A 30 -16.56 -13.98 -25.63
CA GLU A 30 -17.08 -12.65 -25.30
C GLU A 30 -17.66 -11.96 -26.54
N GLU A 31 -16.96 -12.08 -27.67
CA GLU A 31 -17.43 -11.56 -28.95
C GLU A 31 -18.69 -12.29 -29.43
N MET A 32 -18.75 -13.62 -29.33
CA MET A 32 -19.95 -14.41 -29.62
C MET A 32 -21.15 -13.99 -28.75
N LEU A 33 -20.93 -13.68 -27.47
CA LEU A 33 -21.97 -13.19 -26.55
C LEU A 33 -22.42 -11.76 -26.85
N SER A 34 -21.55 -10.94 -27.46
CA SER A 34 -21.88 -9.59 -27.92
C SER A 34 -22.74 -9.62 -29.19
N LEU A 35 -22.43 -10.53 -30.11
CA LEU A 35 -23.06 -10.63 -31.43
C LEU A 35 -24.37 -11.43 -31.46
N ILE A 36 -24.64 -12.23 -30.41
CA ILE A 36 -25.85 -13.07 -30.37
C ILE A 36 -27.12 -12.22 -30.10
N PRO A 37 -28.20 -12.40 -30.88
CA PRO A 37 -29.47 -11.71 -30.62
C PRO A 37 -30.01 -12.05 -29.22
N LYS A 38 -30.55 -11.05 -28.49
CA LYS A 38 -31.05 -11.23 -27.12
C LYS A 38 -32.58 -11.40 -27.09
N HIS A 39 -33.06 -12.57 -27.48
CA HIS A 39 -34.49 -12.91 -27.47
C HIS A 39 -34.73 -14.36 -27.06
N LYS A 40 -35.97 -14.74 -26.77
CA LYS A 40 -36.34 -16.08 -26.27
C LYS A 40 -35.81 -17.25 -27.12
N GLY A 41 -35.64 -17.07 -28.43
CA GLY A 41 -35.09 -18.09 -29.34
C GLY A 41 -33.59 -18.39 -29.20
N THR A 42 -32.81 -17.60 -28.47
CA THR A 42 -31.34 -17.75 -28.28
C THR A 42 -30.94 -17.91 -26.82
N GLU A 43 -31.92 -17.99 -25.92
CA GLU A 43 -31.71 -18.01 -24.47
C GLU A 43 -30.86 -19.21 -24.01
N HIS A 44 -31.13 -20.40 -24.56
CA HIS A 44 -30.33 -21.60 -24.27
C HIS A 44 -28.87 -21.44 -24.73
N LEU A 45 -28.66 -20.91 -25.94
CA LEU A 45 -27.32 -20.70 -26.50
C LEU A 45 -26.53 -19.65 -25.71
N GLN A 46 -27.19 -18.57 -25.26
CA GLN A 46 -26.57 -17.59 -24.35
C GLN A 46 -26.17 -18.23 -23.03
N GLY A 47 -27.01 -19.09 -22.47
CA GLY A 47 -26.73 -19.84 -21.25
C GLY A 47 -25.47 -20.71 -21.39
N ASP A 48 -25.37 -21.44 -22.50
CA ASP A 48 -24.22 -22.31 -22.78
C ASP A 48 -22.92 -21.53 -22.98
N LEU A 49 -22.96 -20.41 -23.73
CA LEU A 49 -21.80 -19.54 -23.93
C LEU A 49 -21.31 -18.92 -22.61
N LYS A 50 -22.24 -18.45 -21.75
CA LYS A 50 -21.90 -17.92 -20.42
C LYS A 50 -21.26 -18.98 -19.52
N ARG A 51 -21.78 -20.21 -19.52
CA ARG A 51 -21.20 -21.32 -18.74
C ARG A 51 -19.79 -21.67 -19.23
N ARG A 52 -19.59 -21.75 -20.54
CA ARG A 52 -18.27 -22.02 -21.14
C ARG A 52 -17.27 -20.91 -20.84
N LEU A 53 -17.70 -19.65 -20.91
CA LEU A 53 -16.87 -18.49 -20.56
C LEU A 53 -16.47 -18.52 -19.09
N ALA A 54 -17.40 -18.80 -18.18
CA ALA A 54 -17.12 -18.92 -16.74
C ALA A 54 -16.09 -20.02 -16.45
N LYS A 55 -16.24 -21.19 -17.09
CA LYS A 55 -15.30 -22.31 -16.96
C LYS A 55 -13.90 -21.95 -17.47
N LEU A 56 -13.79 -21.38 -18.67
CA LEU A 56 -12.48 -21.02 -19.26
C LEU A 56 -11.78 -19.91 -18.49
N ARG A 57 -12.52 -18.93 -17.93
CA ARG A 57 -11.95 -17.92 -17.05
C ARG A 57 -11.38 -18.53 -15.76
N ALA A 58 -12.09 -19.49 -15.15
CA ALA A 58 -11.59 -20.21 -13.97
C ALA A 58 -10.36 -21.07 -14.27
N GLU A 59 -10.32 -21.73 -15.45
CA GLU A 59 -9.16 -22.51 -15.89
C GLU A 59 -7.94 -21.64 -16.21
N ALA A 60 -8.12 -20.47 -16.83
CA ALA A 60 -7.06 -19.49 -17.06
C ALA A 60 -6.43 -19.05 -15.73
N GLU A 61 -7.27 -18.78 -14.74
CA GLU A 61 -6.85 -18.36 -13.40
C GLU A 61 -6.09 -19.47 -12.66
N GLN A 62 -6.54 -20.73 -12.74
CA GLN A 62 -5.82 -21.87 -12.16
C GLN A 62 -4.49 -22.18 -12.88
N ALA A 63 -4.45 -22.08 -14.21
CA ALA A 63 -3.23 -22.29 -14.98
C ALA A 63 -2.18 -21.20 -14.69
N ARG A 64 -2.63 -19.95 -14.47
CA ARG A 64 -1.78 -18.83 -14.05
C ARG A 64 -1.19 -19.05 -12.65
N ARG A 65 -1.97 -19.60 -11.72
CA ARG A 65 -1.49 -20.02 -10.39
C ARG A 65 -0.43 -21.13 -10.42
N ARG A 66 -0.53 -22.08 -11.37
CA ARG A 66 0.45 -23.20 -11.51
C ARG A 66 1.75 -22.82 -12.23
N ARG A 67 1.72 -21.83 -13.13
CA ARG A 67 2.92 -21.36 -13.86
C ARG A 67 3.67 -20.21 -13.17
N GLY A 68 3.09 -19.56 -12.17
CA GLY A 68 3.66 -18.41 -11.50
C GLY A 68 4.13 -18.70 -10.08
N GLY A 69 5.33 -19.29 -9.92
CA GLY A 69 6.17 -18.94 -8.78
C GLY A 69 6.63 -17.49 -8.96
N PHE A 70 5.74 -16.53 -8.69
CA PHE A 70 6.04 -15.11 -8.79
C PHE A 70 6.53 -14.64 -7.43
N SER A 71 7.73 -14.07 -7.34
CA SER A 71 8.17 -13.33 -6.17
C SER A 71 7.34 -12.05 -6.09
N THR A 72 6.17 -12.12 -5.47
CA THR A 72 5.33 -10.97 -5.07
C THR A 72 5.98 -10.22 -3.90
N SER A 73 7.30 -10.02 -3.92
CA SER A 73 8.02 -9.23 -2.94
C SER A 73 8.34 -7.88 -3.58
N VAL A 74 7.77 -6.81 -3.01
CA VAL A 74 8.29 -5.47 -3.25
C VAL A 74 9.48 -5.34 -2.31
N ASP A 75 10.68 -5.22 -2.87
CA ASP A 75 11.88 -5.03 -2.07
C ASP A 75 11.76 -3.74 -1.27
N ARG A 76 12.13 -3.84 0.01
CA ARG A 76 11.98 -2.74 0.95
C ARG A 76 13.05 -1.69 0.67
N GLU A 77 12.62 -0.45 0.47
CA GLU A 77 13.50 0.67 0.16
C GLU A 77 13.24 1.88 1.07
N GLY A 78 14.26 2.71 1.24
CA GLY A 78 14.18 3.95 2.00
C GLY A 78 14.05 3.75 3.52
N ALA A 79 13.50 4.76 4.17
CA ALA A 79 13.36 4.88 5.63
C ALA A 79 12.25 4.00 6.22
N GLY A 80 11.34 3.51 5.39
CA GLY A 80 10.20 2.70 5.80
C GLY A 80 9.27 2.39 4.63
N GLN A 81 8.52 1.31 4.74
CA GLN A 81 7.54 0.85 3.76
C GLN A 81 6.13 1.06 4.30
N VAL A 82 5.34 1.85 3.57
CA VAL A 82 3.96 2.22 3.89
C VAL A 82 3.04 1.64 2.82
N VAL A 83 2.06 0.83 3.23
CA VAL A 83 1.10 0.21 2.30
C VAL A 83 -0.23 0.94 2.30
N LEU A 84 -0.85 1.12 1.13
CA LEU A 84 -2.19 1.67 1.01
C LEU A 84 -3.21 0.53 0.88
N VAL A 85 -4.16 0.47 1.80
CA VAL A 85 -5.24 -0.53 1.82
C VAL A 85 -6.59 0.16 1.83
N GLY A 86 -7.60 -0.42 1.18
CA GLY A 86 -8.93 0.18 1.15
C GLY A 86 -9.79 -0.34 0.01
N PRO A 87 -11.08 0.04 0.00
CA PRO A 87 -12.05 -0.42 -0.98
C PRO A 87 -11.70 0.03 -2.41
N PRO A 88 -12.33 -0.56 -3.44
CA PRO A 88 -12.17 -0.10 -4.81
C PRO A 88 -12.54 1.38 -4.95
N ASN A 89 -11.88 2.09 -5.87
CA ASN A 89 -12.16 3.50 -6.20
C ASN A 89 -11.98 4.55 -5.07
N ALA A 90 -11.39 4.16 -3.94
CA ALA A 90 -11.06 5.08 -2.84
C ALA A 90 -9.93 6.09 -3.16
N GLY A 91 -9.27 5.95 -4.32
CA GLY A 91 -8.19 6.84 -4.77
C GLY A 91 -6.79 6.51 -4.28
N LYS A 92 -6.50 5.23 -3.97
CA LYS A 92 -5.18 4.74 -3.52
C LYS A 92 -4.06 5.12 -4.49
N SER A 93 -4.19 4.73 -5.76
CA SER A 93 -3.19 5.01 -6.81
C SER A 93 -2.98 6.51 -7.01
N SER A 94 -4.06 7.30 -6.99
CA SER A 94 -3.99 8.77 -7.09
C SER A 94 -3.22 9.38 -5.91
N LEU A 95 -3.44 8.89 -4.68
CA LEU A 95 -2.68 9.35 -3.52
C LEU A 95 -1.18 9.04 -3.64
N VAL A 96 -0.81 7.84 -4.11
CA VAL A 96 0.59 7.49 -4.34
C VAL A 96 1.21 8.42 -5.39
N ALA A 97 0.53 8.66 -6.51
CA ALA A 97 1.02 9.57 -7.55
C ALA A 97 1.25 11.00 -7.01
N CYS A 98 0.30 11.54 -6.25
CA CYS A 98 0.41 12.88 -5.66
C CYS A 98 1.52 12.98 -4.60
N LEU A 99 1.71 11.95 -3.78
CA LEU A 99 2.69 11.96 -2.68
C LEU A 99 4.12 11.73 -3.16
N THR A 100 4.32 10.99 -4.25
CA THR A 100 5.65 10.53 -4.67
C THR A 100 6.34 11.46 -5.68
N LYS A 101 5.69 12.57 -6.09
CA LYS A 101 6.16 13.43 -7.20
C LYS A 101 6.54 12.64 -8.47
N ALA A 102 6.09 11.39 -8.57
CA ALA A 102 6.33 10.59 -9.75
C ALA A 102 5.59 11.28 -10.88
N GLN A 103 6.32 11.79 -11.86
CA GLN A 103 5.81 11.78 -13.22
C GLN A 103 5.58 10.31 -13.53
N SER A 104 4.40 9.83 -13.16
CA SER A 104 3.91 8.55 -13.62
C SER A 104 4.01 8.66 -15.13
N GLU A 105 4.78 7.76 -15.76
CA GLU A 105 4.41 7.30 -17.08
C GLU A 105 3.02 6.69 -16.90
N VAL A 106 2.01 7.56 -16.91
CA VAL A 106 0.60 7.19 -16.95
C VAL A 106 0.43 6.56 -18.32
N GLY A 107 0.64 5.25 -18.39
CA GLY A 107 0.03 4.46 -19.42
C GLY A 107 -1.47 4.56 -19.22
N ASP A 108 -2.13 5.37 -20.04
CA ASP A 108 -3.59 5.47 -20.14
C ASP A 108 -4.19 4.09 -20.46
N TYR A 109 -4.46 3.30 -19.43
CA TYR A 109 -5.28 2.11 -19.54
C TYR A 109 -6.23 2.04 -18.33
N PRO A 110 -7.55 2.08 -18.55
CA PRO A 110 -8.48 1.76 -17.49
C PRO A 110 -8.25 0.30 -17.07
N PHE A 111 -8.33 0.01 -15.76
CA PHE A 111 -8.18 -1.30 -15.09
C PHE A 111 -6.77 -1.76 -14.63
N THR A 112 -5.86 -0.86 -14.27
CA THR A 112 -4.47 -1.20 -13.89
C THR A 112 -4.18 -1.15 -12.39
N THR A 113 -4.57 -2.19 -11.64
CA THR A 113 -3.91 -2.56 -10.36
C THR A 113 -3.93 -4.09 -10.19
N ARG A 114 -3.33 -4.82 -11.14
CA ARG A 114 -3.04 -6.25 -10.96
C ARG A 114 -1.66 -6.52 -10.36
N ARG A 115 -0.86 -5.48 -10.15
CA ARG A 115 0.48 -5.53 -9.54
C ARG A 115 0.62 -4.37 -8.56
N PRO A 116 1.32 -4.56 -7.43
CA PRO A 116 1.60 -3.47 -6.51
C PRO A 116 2.53 -2.45 -7.18
N ILE A 117 2.23 -1.16 -7.04
CA ILE A 117 3.07 -0.07 -7.56
C ILE A 117 3.75 0.60 -6.38
N ALA A 118 5.08 0.60 -6.37
CA ALA A 118 5.86 1.32 -5.37
C ALA A 118 6.24 2.71 -5.89
N GLY A 119 6.17 3.72 -5.03
CA GLY A 119 6.67 5.06 -5.31
C GLY A 119 7.34 5.68 -4.08
N MET A 120 8.31 6.56 -4.31
CA MET A 120 9.13 7.13 -3.22
C MET A 120 8.60 8.50 -2.82
N MET A 121 8.12 8.60 -1.58
CA MET A 121 7.70 9.85 -0.97
C MET A 121 8.89 10.52 -0.31
N GLN A 122 9.30 11.68 -0.84
CA GLN A 122 10.29 12.52 -0.18
C GLN A 122 9.68 13.16 1.08
N PHE A 123 10.40 13.05 2.20
CA PHE A 123 10.13 13.80 3.42
C PHE A 123 11.43 14.38 3.96
N VAL A 124 11.55 15.71 3.94
CA VAL A 124 12.78 16.44 4.27
C VAL A 124 13.98 15.90 3.45
N ASN A 125 14.84 15.09 4.06
CA ASN A 125 16.06 14.52 3.49
C ASN A 125 16.07 12.98 3.50
N ILE A 126 14.90 12.34 3.64
CA ILE A 126 14.72 10.89 3.54
C ILE A 126 13.66 10.54 2.49
N GLN A 127 13.70 9.28 2.04
CA GLN A 127 12.71 8.71 1.13
C GLN A 127 11.92 7.64 1.87
N ILE A 128 10.59 7.65 1.74
CA ILE A 128 9.68 6.68 2.33
C ILE A 128 8.98 5.95 1.18
N GLN A 129 9.01 4.62 1.18
CA GLN A 129 8.39 3.83 0.12
C GLN A 129 6.89 3.73 0.36
N LEU A 130 6.07 4.18 -0.58
CA LEU A 130 4.63 3.98 -0.60
C LEU A 130 4.30 2.86 -1.58
N VAL A 131 3.51 1.88 -1.13
CA VAL A 131 3.11 0.73 -1.94
C VAL A 131 1.60 0.76 -2.14
N ASP A 132 1.18 1.01 -3.37
CA ASP A 132 -0.21 0.90 -3.78
C ASP A 132 -0.60 -0.57 -3.93
N LEU A 133 -1.61 -1.00 -3.19
CA LEU A 133 -2.14 -2.36 -3.26
C LEU A 133 -3.47 -2.38 -4.03
N PRO A 134 -3.77 -3.49 -4.73
CA PRO A 134 -5.10 -3.70 -5.28
C PRO A 134 -6.20 -3.52 -4.23
N ALA A 135 -7.40 -3.22 -4.70
CA ALA A 135 -8.55 -3.10 -3.82
C ALA A 135 -8.76 -4.36 -2.97
N VAL A 136 -9.14 -4.14 -1.71
CA VAL A 136 -9.52 -5.23 -0.80
C VAL A 136 -11.05 -5.27 -0.77
N SER A 137 -11.64 -6.33 -1.34
CA SER A 137 -13.08 -6.59 -1.27
C SER A 137 -13.37 -8.09 -1.14
N ASP A 138 -14.58 -8.45 -0.71
CA ASP A 138 -14.98 -9.86 -0.53
C ASP A 138 -15.01 -10.63 -1.87
N GLU A 139 -15.36 -9.96 -2.96
CA GLU A 139 -15.44 -10.56 -4.29
C GLU A 139 -14.07 -10.69 -4.97
N TYR A 140 -13.14 -9.78 -4.66
CA TYR A 140 -11.82 -9.70 -5.27
C TYR A 140 -10.77 -9.25 -4.25
N MET A 141 -10.11 -10.22 -3.63
CA MET A 141 -8.83 -9.99 -2.96
C MET A 141 -7.80 -10.99 -3.46
N GLU A 142 -6.73 -10.45 -4.02
CA GLU A 142 -5.57 -11.20 -4.47
C GLU A 142 -4.90 -11.92 -3.27
N PRO A 143 -4.65 -13.25 -3.34
CA PRO A 143 -4.14 -14.04 -2.21
C PRO A 143 -2.79 -13.55 -1.62
N TRP A 144 -2.02 -12.81 -2.40
CA TRP A 144 -0.70 -12.29 -2.02
C TRP A 144 -0.75 -10.93 -1.30
N VAL A 145 -1.89 -10.23 -1.30
CA VAL A 145 -2.03 -8.90 -0.66
C VAL A 145 -1.67 -8.94 0.84
N PRO A 146 -2.17 -9.90 1.65
CA PRO A 146 -1.77 -9.98 3.05
C PRO A 146 -0.26 -10.16 3.24
N SER A 147 0.44 -10.82 2.31
CA SER A 147 1.90 -11.01 2.39
C SER A 147 2.69 -9.71 2.25
N LEU A 148 2.12 -8.68 1.62
CA LEU A 148 2.70 -7.34 1.52
C LEU A 148 2.27 -6.44 2.68
N VAL A 149 1.06 -6.61 3.20
CA VAL A 149 0.58 -5.82 4.35
C VAL A 149 1.28 -6.24 5.64
N ARG A 150 1.52 -7.54 5.83
CA ARG A 150 2.14 -8.12 7.04
C ARG A 150 3.50 -7.50 7.44
N PRO A 151 4.48 -7.36 6.53
CA PRO A 151 5.80 -6.80 6.87
C PRO A 151 5.88 -5.27 6.78
N ALA A 152 4.78 -4.58 6.44
CA ALA A 152 4.77 -3.14 6.30
C ALA A 152 4.96 -2.46 7.66
N ASP A 153 5.66 -1.31 7.67
CA ASP A 153 5.88 -0.53 8.89
C ASP A 153 4.65 0.31 9.27
N LEU A 154 3.84 0.65 8.27
CA LEU A 154 2.63 1.45 8.42
C LEU A 154 1.62 1.11 7.30
N ALA A 155 0.34 1.10 7.63
CA ALA A 155 -0.75 1.04 6.68
C ALA A 155 -1.53 2.35 6.64
N LEU A 156 -1.94 2.75 5.44
CA LEU A 156 -2.90 3.82 5.21
C LEU A 156 -4.22 3.18 4.80
N LEU A 157 -5.16 3.13 5.73
CA LEU A 157 -6.52 2.67 5.45
C LEU A 157 -7.29 3.81 4.79
N ILE A 158 -7.60 3.68 3.50
CA ILE A 158 -8.22 4.75 2.72
C ILE A 158 -9.74 4.63 2.77
N ALA A 159 -10.40 5.71 3.20
CA ALA A 159 -11.85 5.87 3.18
C ALA A 159 -12.25 6.83 2.04
N ASP A 160 -13.32 6.49 1.33
CA ASP A 160 -13.88 7.33 0.28
C ASP A 160 -15.02 8.20 0.84
N LEU A 161 -14.77 9.50 1.05
CA LEU A 161 -15.79 10.43 1.59
C LEU A 161 -16.96 10.68 0.62
N ALA A 162 -16.81 10.32 -0.66
CA ALA A 162 -17.90 10.41 -1.64
C ALA A 162 -18.78 9.15 -1.64
N SER A 163 -18.36 8.07 -0.98
CA SER A 163 -19.11 6.81 -0.94
C SER A 163 -20.18 6.86 0.16
N PRO A 164 -21.46 6.56 -0.16
CA PRO A 164 -22.50 6.45 0.86
C PRO A 164 -22.32 5.23 1.77
N SER A 165 -21.54 4.22 1.35
CA SER A 165 -21.28 2.98 2.08
C SER A 165 -19.93 2.96 2.80
N VAL A 166 -19.27 4.11 2.98
CA VAL A 166 -17.88 4.20 3.48
C VAL A 166 -17.63 3.41 4.76
N LEU A 167 -18.56 3.41 5.72
CA LEU A 167 -18.41 2.67 6.98
C LEU A 167 -18.40 1.15 6.75
N GLU A 168 -19.34 0.66 5.94
CA GLU A 168 -19.45 -0.76 5.60
C GLU A 168 -18.23 -1.23 4.79
N ASP A 169 -17.77 -0.40 3.86
CA ASP A 169 -16.60 -0.69 3.03
C ASP A 169 -15.32 -0.81 3.89
N LEU A 170 -15.15 0.08 4.86
CA LEU A 170 -14.02 0.02 5.79
C LEU A 170 -14.06 -1.22 6.69
N GLU A 171 -15.21 -1.53 7.27
CA GLU A 171 -15.36 -2.72 8.12
C GLU A 171 -15.13 -4.02 7.33
N LYS A 172 -15.56 -4.08 6.06
CA LYS A 172 -15.23 -5.21 5.18
C LYS A 172 -13.73 -5.35 4.99
N VAL A 173 -13.02 -4.27 4.66
CA VAL A 173 -11.55 -4.30 4.49
C VAL A 173 -10.86 -4.79 5.76
N ILE A 174 -11.26 -4.27 6.92
CA ILE A 174 -10.71 -4.68 8.22
C ILE A 174 -10.99 -6.16 8.49
N ALA A 175 -12.24 -6.60 8.33
CA ALA A 175 -12.64 -8.00 8.56
C ALA A 175 -11.90 -8.97 7.63
N ILE A 176 -11.66 -8.58 6.38
CA ILE A 176 -10.92 -9.38 5.41
C ILE A 176 -9.46 -9.58 5.86
N LEU A 177 -8.80 -8.52 6.33
CA LEU A 177 -7.42 -8.59 6.85
C LEU A 177 -7.35 -9.37 8.17
N ASP A 178 -8.35 -9.19 9.03
CA ASP A 178 -8.48 -9.89 10.31
C ASP A 178 -8.60 -11.41 10.13
N ARG A 179 -9.44 -11.88 9.18
CA ARG A 179 -9.54 -13.30 8.76
C ARG A 179 -8.20 -13.86 8.26
N ARG A 180 -7.29 -13.00 7.82
CA ARG A 180 -5.93 -13.36 7.37
C ARG A 180 -4.90 -13.15 8.47
N LYS A 181 -5.28 -12.95 9.73
CA LYS A 181 -4.42 -12.68 10.90
C LYS A 181 -3.53 -11.45 10.73
N VAL A 182 -4.09 -10.39 10.13
CA VAL A 182 -3.45 -9.07 9.99
C VAL A 182 -4.31 -8.06 10.74
N ALA A 183 -3.83 -7.62 11.90
CA ALA A 183 -4.52 -6.63 12.72
C ALA A 183 -4.01 -5.23 12.36
N LEU A 184 -4.93 -4.39 11.87
CA LEU A 184 -4.71 -2.96 11.74
C LEU A 184 -4.91 -2.31 13.11
N VAL A 185 -3.92 -1.56 13.59
CA VAL A 185 -3.93 -0.98 14.95
C VAL A 185 -3.46 0.47 14.95
N SER A 186 -3.79 1.24 15.99
CA SER A 186 -3.21 2.58 16.15
C SER A 186 -1.68 2.50 16.28
N PRO A 187 -0.92 3.43 15.67
CA PRO A 187 0.52 3.52 15.89
C PRO A 187 0.87 3.63 17.38
N GLY A 188 1.89 2.91 17.82
CA GLY A 188 2.34 2.87 19.22
C GLY A 188 1.51 1.98 20.15
N SER A 189 0.50 1.27 19.66
CA SER A 189 -0.25 0.30 20.46
C SER A 189 0.58 -0.95 20.81
N PRO A 190 0.34 -1.60 21.98
CA PRO A 190 1.06 -2.81 22.38
C PRO A 190 0.77 -3.98 21.42
N PRO A 191 1.73 -4.92 21.25
CA PRO A 191 1.57 -6.04 20.33
C PRO A 191 0.42 -6.98 20.78
N PRO A 192 -0.50 -7.36 19.88
CA PRO A 192 -1.51 -8.39 20.13
C PRO A 192 -0.96 -9.83 20.26
N PRO A 193 -1.85 -10.85 20.39
CA PRO A 193 -1.46 -12.24 20.63
C PRO A 193 -0.53 -12.84 19.56
N THR A 194 0.30 -13.79 19.98
CA THR A 194 1.31 -14.47 19.15
C THR A 194 0.73 -15.03 17.84
N GLY A 195 1.43 -14.80 16.72
CA GLY A 195 1.09 -15.35 15.40
C GLY A 195 0.22 -14.46 14.51
N TRP A 196 -0.15 -13.27 14.99
CA TRP A 196 -0.78 -12.22 14.20
C TRP A 196 0.26 -11.22 13.71
N ALA A 197 0.02 -10.63 12.53
CA ALA A 197 0.77 -9.45 12.12
C ALA A 197 0.09 -8.20 12.65
N HIS A 198 0.91 -7.22 13.01
CA HIS A 198 0.49 -6.00 13.69
C HIS A 198 0.99 -4.82 12.90
N VAL A 199 0.04 -4.13 12.27
CA VAL A 199 0.38 -3.08 11.32
C VAL A 199 -0.16 -1.77 11.85
N PRO A 200 0.71 -0.87 12.35
CA PRO A 200 0.35 0.52 12.66
C PRO A 200 -0.45 1.13 11.51
N THR A 201 -1.54 1.82 11.79
CA THR A 201 -2.50 2.23 10.76
C THR A 201 -3.01 3.65 10.98
N LEU A 202 -3.03 4.44 9.91
CA LEU A 202 -3.71 5.73 9.83
C LEU A 202 -4.96 5.59 8.96
N LEU A 203 -6.09 6.19 9.38
CA LEU A 203 -7.29 6.27 8.56
C LEU A 203 -7.25 7.55 7.73
N LEU A 204 -7.16 7.42 6.41
CA LEU A 204 -7.15 8.54 5.48
C LEU A 204 -8.52 8.70 4.82
N ALA A 205 -9.23 9.75 5.18
CA ALA A 205 -10.49 10.14 4.57
C ALA A 205 -10.23 10.96 3.30
N ASN A 206 -10.19 10.28 2.16
CA ASN A 206 -9.92 10.88 0.86
C ASN A 206 -11.18 11.48 0.21
N LYS A 207 -11.00 12.34 -0.80
CA LYS A 207 -12.06 13.12 -1.48
C LYS A 207 -12.73 14.16 -0.57
N ALA A 208 -11.93 14.79 0.30
CA ALA A 208 -12.37 15.87 1.20
C ALA A 208 -12.74 17.19 0.49
N ASP A 209 -12.82 17.17 -0.84
CA ASP A 209 -13.29 18.25 -1.70
C ASP A 209 -14.78 18.13 -2.09
N THR A 210 -15.43 17.01 -1.73
CA THR A 210 -16.85 16.81 -2.02
C THR A 210 -17.78 17.57 -1.07
N ALA A 211 -18.99 17.91 -1.54
CA ALA A 211 -19.95 18.69 -0.76
C ALA A 211 -20.38 18.01 0.55
N SER A 212 -20.44 16.66 0.57
CA SER A 212 -20.80 15.86 1.74
C SER A 212 -19.60 15.51 2.65
N ALA A 213 -18.38 15.91 2.26
CA ALA A 213 -17.15 15.45 2.91
C ALA A 213 -17.10 15.72 4.41
N GLU A 214 -17.49 16.92 4.85
CA GLU A 214 -17.37 17.31 6.27
C GLU A 214 -18.30 16.49 7.16
N THR A 215 -19.56 16.32 6.76
CA THR A 215 -20.54 15.50 7.49
C THR A 215 -20.08 14.04 7.61
N VAL A 216 -19.58 13.46 6.51
CA VAL A 216 -19.08 12.08 6.52
C VAL A 216 -17.80 11.95 7.36
N LEU A 217 -16.92 12.96 7.31
CA LEU A 217 -15.70 13.00 8.11
C LEU A 217 -15.98 13.07 9.62
N GLU A 218 -17.00 13.81 10.05
CA GLU A 218 -17.45 13.84 11.45
C GLU A 218 -17.90 12.46 11.92
N ILE A 219 -18.67 11.75 11.09
CA ILE A 219 -19.09 10.37 11.38
C ILE A 219 -17.87 9.45 11.50
N LEU A 220 -16.93 9.50 10.54
CA LEU A 220 -15.71 8.69 10.60
C LEU A 220 -14.87 8.99 11.85
N ARG A 221 -14.78 10.26 12.26
CA ARG A 221 -14.08 10.63 13.50
C ARG A 221 -14.80 10.10 14.73
N SER A 222 -16.14 10.12 14.76
CA SER A 222 -16.91 9.55 15.86
C SER A 222 -16.63 8.05 16.03
N GLU A 223 -16.70 7.30 14.92
CA GLU A 223 -16.59 5.84 14.94
C GLU A 223 -15.15 5.33 15.10
N TYR A 224 -14.17 5.96 14.44
CA TYR A 224 -12.82 5.39 14.30
C TYR A 224 -11.71 6.11 15.05
N ARG A 225 -11.92 7.31 15.63
CA ARG A 225 -10.82 8.04 16.30
C ARG A 225 -10.15 7.28 17.45
N SER A 226 -10.87 6.36 18.08
CA SER A 226 -10.36 5.50 19.15
C SER A 226 -9.51 4.34 18.63
N ARG A 227 -9.69 3.97 17.36
CA ARG A 227 -8.99 2.87 16.69
C ARG A 227 -7.80 3.35 15.88
N PHE A 228 -7.97 4.48 15.16
CA PHE A 228 -7.00 5.02 14.23
C PHE A 228 -6.98 6.55 14.27
N PRO A 229 -5.81 7.20 14.16
CA PRO A 229 -5.73 8.61 13.84
C PRO A 229 -6.36 8.90 12.47
N VAL A 230 -7.35 9.80 12.43
CA VAL A 230 -8.13 10.11 11.21
C VAL A 230 -7.62 11.40 10.56
N HIS A 231 -7.24 11.34 9.28
CA HIS A 231 -6.73 12.47 8.51
C HIS A 231 -7.54 12.65 7.22
N ALA A 232 -8.03 13.86 6.98
CA ALA A 232 -8.78 14.17 5.77
C ALA A 232 -7.86 14.73 4.68
N VAL A 233 -8.00 14.22 3.46
CA VAL A 233 -7.20 14.63 2.30
C VAL A 233 -8.04 14.68 1.04
N SER A 234 -7.53 15.38 0.03
CA SER A 234 -8.05 15.30 -1.33
C SER A 234 -6.87 15.09 -2.26
N ALA A 235 -6.77 13.89 -2.83
CA ALA A 235 -5.79 13.61 -3.89
C ALA A 235 -6.01 14.54 -5.11
N GLN A 236 -7.25 14.93 -5.39
CA GLN A 236 -7.60 15.77 -6.53
C GLN A 236 -7.12 17.22 -6.37
N THR A 237 -7.31 17.82 -5.19
CA THR A 237 -6.97 19.23 -4.94
C THR A 237 -5.63 19.44 -4.26
N GLY A 238 -5.03 18.37 -3.73
CA GLY A 238 -3.83 18.44 -2.90
C GLY A 238 -4.10 18.84 -1.44
N ARG A 239 -5.36 19.10 -1.06
CA ARG A 239 -5.73 19.47 0.31
C ARG A 239 -5.26 18.39 1.30
N GLY A 240 -4.56 18.81 2.35
CA GLY A 240 -4.13 17.93 3.45
C GLY A 240 -2.93 17.03 3.16
N LEU A 241 -2.36 17.03 1.94
CA LEU A 241 -1.24 16.16 1.59
C LEU A 241 0.07 16.52 2.30
N GLU A 242 0.36 17.82 2.49
CA GLU A 242 1.61 18.24 3.14
C GLU A 242 1.63 17.86 4.63
N PRO A 243 0.58 18.16 5.44
CA PRO A 243 0.49 17.62 6.80
C PRO A 243 0.53 16.08 6.83
N LEU A 244 -0.08 15.41 5.85
CA LEU A 244 -0.07 13.95 5.78
C LEU A 244 1.35 13.37 5.68
N ARG A 245 2.27 14.00 4.93
CA ARG A 245 3.66 13.52 4.86
C ARG A 245 4.29 13.44 6.25
N ARG A 246 4.03 14.44 7.09
CA ARG A 246 4.50 14.47 8.48
C ARG A 246 3.82 13.42 9.34
N THR A 247 2.50 13.26 9.23
CA THR A 247 1.78 12.20 9.95
C THR A 247 2.31 10.81 9.59
N ILE A 248 2.61 10.55 8.31
CA ILE A 248 3.21 9.29 7.87
C ILE A 248 4.58 9.09 8.53
N TYR A 249 5.43 10.11 8.52
CA TYR A 249 6.73 10.07 9.19
C TYR A 249 6.60 9.77 10.69
N ASP A 250 5.71 10.48 11.38
CA ASP A 250 5.48 10.28 12.82
C ASP A 250 4.93 8.87 13.10
N GLY A 251 4.04 8.36 12.23
CA GLY A 251 3.45 7.04 12.32
C GLY A 251 4.45 5.89 12.14
N LEU A 252 5.53 6.09 11.36
CA LEU A 252 6.62 5.13 11.21
C LEU A 252 7.43 4.95 12.50
N CYS A 253 7.27 5.84 13.49
CA CYS A 253 7.98 5.78 14.77
C CYS A 253 9.50 5.67 14.59
N ILE A 254 10.06 6.42 13.64
CA ILE A 254 11.50 6.50 13.36
C ILE A 254 12.09 7.83 13.85
N VAL A 255 13.42 7.88 13.89
CA VAL A 255 14.21 9.09 14.13
C VAL A 255 15.33 9.21 13.11
N ARG A 256 15.69 10.46 12.78
CA ARG A 256 16.84 10.79 11.93
C ARG A 256 17.98 11.27 12.80
N VAL A 257 19.15 10.64 12.66
CA VAL A 257 20.37 11.05 13.35
C VAL A 257 21.49 11.27 12.35
N TYR A 258 22.40 12.19 12.64
CA TYR A 258 23.44 12.62 11.72
C TYR A 258 24.81 12.24 12.26
N SER A 259 25.57 11.46 11.51
CA SER A 259 26.94 11.14 11.90
C SER A 259 27.90 12.27 11.52
N LYS A 260 28.88 12.54 12.37
CA LYS A 260 30.05 13.37 12.03
C LYS A 260 31.36 12.68 12.39
N PRO A 261 32.38 12.74 11.53
CA PRO A 261 33.73 12.35 11.91
C PRO A 261 34.36 13.33 12.92
N PRO A 262 35.30 12.87 13.78
CA PRO A 262 36.03 13.75 14.67
C PRO A 262 36.70 14.92 13.94
N GLY A 263 36.43 16.14 14.41
CA GLY A 263 37.01 17.36 13.85
C GLY A 263 36.43 17.80 12.49
N LYS A 264 35.36 17.16 12.00
CA LYS A 264 34.67 17.55 10.76
C LYS A 264 33.24 18.01 11.03
N GLU A 265 32.68 18.73 10.08
CA GLU A 265 31.27 19.11 10.08
C GLU A 265 30.36 17.89 9.80
N PRO A 266 29.15 17.86 10.37
CA PRO A 266 28.17 16.81 10.10
C PRO A 266 27.63 16.87 8.68
N SER A 267 27.38 15.69 8.10
CA SER A 267 26.59 15.61 6.86
C SER A 267 25.10 15.68 7.21
N MET A 268 24.47 16.81 6.90
CA MET A 268 23.02 17.01 7.13
C MET A 268 22.14 16.47 5.99
N GLN A 269 22.74 15.94 4.92
CA GLN A 269 22.01 15.50 3.73
C GLN A 269 21.58 14.03 3.80
N SER A 270 22.32 13.19 4.53
CA SER A 270 22.11 11.75 4.59
C SER A 270 22.06 11.29 6.05
N PRO A 271 20.89 11.40 6.71
CA PRO A 271 20.74 10.90 8.06
C PRO A 271 20.80 9.37 8.08
N VAL A 272 21.25 8.82 9.20
CA VAL A 272 20.97 7.44 9.59
C VAL A 272 19.56 7.41 10.16
N VAL A 273 18.70 6.54 9.62
CA VAL A 273 17.32 6.37 10.08
C VAL A 273 17.24 5.16 10.99
N LEU A 274 16.66 5.33 12.16
CA LEU A 274 16.56 4.30 13.18
C LEU A 274 15.14 4.26 13.78
N PRO A 275 14.66 3.11 14.27
CA PRO A 275 13.47 3.07 15.11
C PRO A 275 13.61 4.00 16.32
N ARG A 276 12.52 4.68 16.69
CA ARG A 276 12.47 5.51 17.90
C ARG A 276 12.72 4.64 19.13
N GLY A 277 13.57 5.13 20.03
CA GLY A 277 14.04 4.35 21.17
C GLY A 277 15.37 3.65 20.94
N SER A 278 15.92 3.70 19.71
CA SER A 278 17.24 3.15 19.42
C SER A 278 18.35 3.85 20.21
N THR A 279 19.42 3.12 20.47
CA THR A 279 20.61 3.55 21.21
C THR A 279 21.76 3.91 20.27
N ILE A 280 22.83 4.50 20.82
CA ILE A 280 24.05 4.80 20.06
C ILE A 280 24.72 3.52 19.53
N VAL A 281 24.66 2.42 20.27
CA VAL A 281 25.22 1.14 19.80
C VAL A 281 24.48 0.65 18.55
N GLU A 282 23.16 0.77 18.52
CA GLU A 282 22.34 0.42 17.36
C GLU A 282 22.60 1.36 16.19
N MET A 283 22.78 2.66 16.45
CA MET A 283 23.24 3.61 15.42
C MET A 283 24.60 3.21 14.84
N ALA A 284 25.57 2.88 15.70
CA ALA A 284 26.90 2.47 15.27
C ALA A 284 26.82 1.20 14.40
N ALA A 285 26.00 0.22 14.79
CA ALA A 285 25.77 -1.01 14.02
C ALA A 285 25.12 -0.74 12.64
N ALA A 286 24.21 0.23 12.57
CA ALA A 286 23.56 0.65 11.32
C ALA A 286 24.54 1.30 10.33
N ILE A 287 25.59 1.95 10.83
CA ILE A 287 26.69 2.48 9.99
C ILE A 287 27.65 1.36 9.59
N HIS A 288 28.16 0.60 10.58
CA HIS A 288 29.06 -0.52 10.34
C HIS A 288 29.07 -1.51 11.52
N LYS A 289 29.03 -2.81 11.24
CA LYS A 289 28.95 -3.87 12.27
C LYS A 289 30.09 -3.81 13.31
N ASP A 290 31.29 -3.41 12.89
CA ASP A 290 32.44 -3.32 13.80
C ASP A 290 32.41 -2.08 14.70
N PHE A 291 31.73 -1.00 14.31
CA PHE A 291 31.67 0.22 15.12
C PHE A 291 30.95 -0.05 16.43
N ALA A 292 29.86 -0.81 16.40
CA ALA A 292 29.15 -1.20 17.62
C ALA A 292 30.04 -1.98 18.61
N ARG A 293 30.95 -2.83 18.13
CA ARG A 293 31.84 -3.64 18.97
C ARG A 293 32.99 -2.83 19.57
N GLN A 294 33.47 -1.83 18.83
CA GLN A 294 34.63 -1.02 19.23
C GLN A 294 34.24 0.28 19.95
N LEU A 295 32.96 0.65 19.94
CA LEU A 295 32.47 1.90 20.50
C LEU A 295 32.88 2.07 21.97
N LYS A 296 33.71 3.07 22.26
CA LYS A 296 34.11 3.42 23.63
C LYS A 296 33.14 4.42 24.25
N TYR A 297 32.75 5.44 23.48
CA TYR A 297 31.78 6.46 23.85
C TYR A 297 31.36 7.25 22.61
N ALA A 298 30.37 8.13 22.74
CA ALA A 298 30.02 9.08 21.71
C ALA A 298 29.90 10.50 22.28
N ARG A 299 29.97 11.49 21.40
CA ARG A 299 29.57 12.86 21.69
C ARG A 299 28.33 13.21 20.90
N VAL A 300 27.40 13.90 21.54
CA VAL A 300 26.12 14.26 20.94
C VAL A 300 25.92 15.77 20.95
N TRP A 301 25.41 16.30 19.84
CA TRP A 301 24.93 17.67 19.69
C TRP A 301 23.46 17.61 19.28
N GLY A 302 22.55 18.12 20.11
CA GLY A 302 21.11 17.88 19.99
C GLY A 302 20.61 16.93 21.07
N GLY A 303 19.36 17.07 21.52
CA GLY A 303 18.73 16.17 22.52
C GLY A 303 19.30 16.20 23.95
N THR A 304 20.53 16.66 24.15
CA THR A 304 21.25 16.74 25.43
C THR A 304 21.19 18.14 26.05
N LYS A 305 21.47 18.24 27.36
CA LYS A 305 21.55 19.54 28.07
C LYS A 305 22.71 20.41 27.60
N PHE A 306 23.81 19.78 27.18
CA PHE A 306 25.02 20.47 26.72
C PHE A 306 25.44 19.97 25.35
N SER A 307 25.84 20.92 24.50
CA SER A 307 26.36 20.66 23.15
C SER A 307 27.70 19.92 23.21
N GLY A 308 27.84 18.82 22.47
CA GLY A 308 29.05 17.99 22.47
C GLY A 308 29.23 17.15 23.73
N GLN A 309 28.15 16.90 24.48
CA GLN A 309 28.17 16.09 25.70
C GLN A 309 28.62 14.66 25.38
N ARG A 310 29.56 14.15 26.17
CA ARG A 310 29.93 12.73 26.15
C ARG A 310 28.80 11.91 26.76
N VAL A 311 28.38 10.88 26.04
CA VAL A 311 27.33 9.94 26.45
C VAL A 311 27.82 8.51 26.33
N GLN A 312 27.12 7.62 27.04
CA GLN A 312 27.40 6.19 27.05
C GLN A 312 26.67 5.50 25.89
N GLN A 313 27.01 4.23 25.71
CA GLN A 313 26.50 3.35 24.65
C GLN A 313 24.97 3.19 24.66
N ASP A 314 24.35 3.26 25.83
CA ASP A 314 22.91 3.08 26.09
C ASP A 314 22.09 4.36 25.92
N TYR A 315 22.72 5.49 25.58
CA TYR A 315 21.99 6.72 25.29
C TYR A 315 21.00 6.50 24.14
N VAL A 316 19.73 6.80 24.42
CA VAL A 316 18.65 6.73 23.42
C VAL A 316 18.74 7.95 22.53
N VAL A 317 18.97 7.71 21.23
CA VAL A 317 19.12 8.79 20.25
C VAL A 317 17.79 9.51 20.00
N GLN A 318 17.88 10.82 19.80
CA GLN A 318 16.73 11.68 19.55
C GLN A 318 16.71 12.20 18.12
N GLU A 319 15.54 12.66 17.70
CA GLU A 319 15.34 13.27 16.38
C GLU A 319 16.28 14.47 16.19
N GLY A 320 17.11 14.41 15.16
CA GLY A 320 18.03 15.48 14.79
C GLY A 320 19.38 15.44 15.51
N ASP A 321 19.63 14.46 16.38
CA ASP A 321 20.91 14.34 17.07
C ASP A 321 22.06 14.21 16.06
N VAL A 322 23.11 15.01 16.29
CA VAL A 322 24.39 14.88 15.59
C VAL A 322 25.34 14.12 16.49
N ILE A 323 25.96 13.06 15.97
CA ILE A 323 26.70 12.07 16.76
C ILE A 323 28.11 11.87 16.20
N GLU A 324 29.11 12.03 17.06
CA GLU A 324 30.53 11.70 16.82
C GLU A 324 30.85 10.42 17.58
N LEU A 325 31.09 9.32 16.84
CA LEU A 325 31.44 8.03 17.42
C LEU A 325 32.95 7.97 17.72
N HIS A 326 33.30 7.51 18.92
CA HIS A 326 34.69 7.22 19.29
C HIS A 326 34.86 5.73 19.53
N ILE A 327 35.53 5.08 18.57
CA ILE A 327 35.87 3.64 18.55
C ILE A 327 37.31 3.40 18.99
#